data_AF-A0A969CF71-F1
#
_entry.id   AF-A0A969CF71-F1
#
_cell.length_a   1.000
_cell.length_b   1.000
_cell.length_c   1.000
_cell.angle_alpha   90.00
_cell.angle_beta   90.00
_cell.angle_gamma   90.00
#
_symmetry.space_group_name_H-M   'P 1'
#
loop_
_entity.id
_entity.type
_entity.pdbx_description
1 polymer ?
#
loop_
_entity_poly.entity_id
_entity_poly.type
_entity_poly.pdbx_seq_one_letter_code
_entity_poly.pdbx_strand_id
1 'polypeptide(L)'
;MPPYWPRKPDRKNDVAFRRFGDRINLAFNIAIFATVTSSLWFFLLLQSRDWPWLQGLTWGWLALIVLQGIYVVVVADYSNADDTKPIFKKDKPEE
;
A
#
# COMPACT_ATOMS: atom_id res chain seq x y z
N MET A 1 22.75 -12.07 -9.18
CA MET A 1 21.59 -12.53 -9.98
C MET A 1 20.36 -11.83 -9.42
N PRO A 2 19.43 -11.36 -10.27
CA PRO A 2 18.18 -10.79 -9.77
C PRO A 2 17.37 -11.87 -9.05
N PRO A 3 16.71 -11.53 -7.92
CA PRO A 3 15.89 -12.48 -7.17
C PRO A 3 14.77 -13.05 -8.04
N TYR A 4 14.55 -14.36 -7.97
CA TYR A 4 13.49 -15.07 -8.71
C TYR A 4 12.68 -15.96 -7.78
N TRP A 5 11.37 -16.08 -8.04
CA TRP A 5 10.48 -16.91 -7.24
C TRP A 5 10.49 -18.35 -7.76
N PRO A 6 10.65 -19.39 -6.93
CA PRO A 6 10.70 -20.78 -7.41
C PRO A 6 9.42 -21.24 -8.11
N ARG A 7 8.29 -20.60 -7.80
CA ARG A 7 6.95 -20.85 -8.36
C ARG A 7 6.21 -19.54 -8.53
N LYS A 8 5.10 -19.51 -9.27
CA LYS A 8 4.24 -18.32 -9.31
C LYS A 8 3.73 -18.01 -7.90
N PRO A 9 3.92 -16.79 -7.36
CA PRO A 9 3.46 -16.45 -6.03
C PRO A 9 1.93 -16.53 -5.94
N ASP A 10 1.44 -17.10 -4.84
CA ASP A 10 0.01 -17.14 -4.54
C ASP A 10 -0.29 -16.31 -3.29
N ARG A 11 -1.22 -15.36 -3.41
CA ARG A 11 -1.59 -14.42 -2.34
C ARG A 11 -2.12 -15.12 -1.09
N LYS A 12 -2.73 -16.31 -1.22
CA LYS A 12 -3.25 -17.06 -0.07
C LYS A 12 -2.14 -17.74 0.75
N ASN A 13 -1.16 -18.31 0.05
CA ASN A 13 -0.15 -19.17 0.64
C ASN A 13 1.16 -18.43 0.95
N ASP A 14 1.45 -17.33 0.25
CA ASP A 14 2.70 -16.61 0.38
C ASP A 14 2.48 -15.27 1.12
N VAL A 15 2.71 -15.28 2.45
CA VAL A 15 2.47 -14.14 3.35
C VAL A 15 3.34 -12.92 2.98
N ALA A 16 4.60 -13.14 2.58
CA ALA A 16 5.50 -12.09 2.12
C ALA A 16 4.99 -11.37 0.86
N PHE A 17 4.44 -12.13 -0.10
CA PHE A 17 3.83 -11.57 -1.32
C PHE A 17 2.56 -10.76 -0.99
N ARG A 18 1.73 -11.26 -0.07
CA ARG A 18 0.54 -10.54 0.43
C ARG A 18 0.91 -9.20 1.08
N ARG A 19 1.88 -9.20 2.00
CA ARG A 19 2.38 -7.99 2.69
C ARG A 19 2.87 -6.92 1.72
N PHE A 20 3.63 -7.32 0.71
CA PHE A 20 4.12 -6.41 -0.32
C PHE A 20 2.97 -5.81 -1.14
N GLY A 21 2.07 -6.67 -1.63
CA GLY A 21 0.92 -6.22 -2.42
C GLY A 21 0.01 -5.26 -1.65
N ASP A 22 -0.25 -5.52 -0.37
CA ASP A 22 -1.10 -4.67 0.47
C ASP A 22 -0.49 -3.27 0.68
N ARG A 23 0.83 -3.20 0.89
CA ARG A 23 1.56 -1.94 1.02
C ARG A 23 1.57 -1.13 -0.28
N ILE A 24 1.79 -1.79 -1.42
CA ILE A 24 1.72 -1.12 -2.72
C ILE A 24 0.32 -0.60 -2.99
N ASN A 25 -0.71 -1.42 -2.74
CA ASN A 25 -2.08 -1.01 -2.97
C ASN A 25 -2.47 0.20 -2.09
N LEU A 26 -2.01 0.23 -0.83
CA LEU A 26 -2.17 1.37 0.05
C LEU A 26 -1.45 2.62 -0.49
N ALA A 27 -0.17 2.49 -0.87
CA ALA A 27 0.61 3.60 -1.43
C ALA A 27 -0.02 4.17 -2.70
N PHE A 28 -0.55 3.30 -3.57
CA PHE A 28 -1.22 3.70 -4.81
C PHE A 28 -2.52 4.45 -4.54
N ASN A 29 -3.32 3.99 -3.57
CA ASN A 29 -4.53 4.70 -3.14
C ASN A 29 -4.20 6.10 -2.59
N ILE A 30 -3.15 6.21 -1.77
CA ILE A 30 -2.67 7.51 -1.26
C ILE A 30 -2.25 8.43 -2.42
N ALA A 31 -1.51 7.91 -3.41
CA ALA A 31 -1.07 8.69 -4.56
C ALA A 31 -2.25 9.21 -5.40
N ILE A 32 -3.25 8.36 -5.68
CA ILE A 32 -4.47 8.77 -6.40
C ILE A 32 -5.21 9.83 -5.60
N PHE A 33 -5.43 9.60 -4.31
CA PHE A 33 -6.12 10.55 -3.45
C PHE A 33 -5.43 11.90 -3.43
N ALA A 34 -4.11 11.94 -3.25
CA ALA A 34 -3.35 13.18 -3.23
C ALA A 34 -3.46 13.91 -4.58
N THR A 35 -3.30 13.18 -5.70
CA THR A 35 -3.36 13.77 -7.05
C THR A 35 -4.74 14.37 -7.33
N VAL A 36 -5.81 13.60 -7.08
CA VAL A 36 -7.19 14.02 -7.38
C VAL A 36 -7.63 15.15 -6.46
N THR A 37 -7.42 15.00 -5.15
CA THR A 37 -7.80 16.00 -4.15
C THR A 37 -7.04 17.30 -4.38
N SER A 38 -5.72 17.25 -4.56
CA SER A 38 -4.92 18.46 -4.83
C SER A 38 -5.37 19.16 -6.11
N SER A 39 -5.70 18.41 -7.17
CA SER A 39 -6.19 18.98 -8.42
C SER A 39 -7.53 19.68 -8.22
N LEU A 40 -8.50 19.03 -7.57
CA LEU A 40 -9.82 19.60 -7.32
C LEU A 40 -9.74 20.88 -6.48
N TRP A 41 -8.96 20.86 -5.39
CA TRP A 41 -8.78 22.03 -4.54
C TRP A 41 -8.05 23.17 -5.27
N PHE A 42 -7.10 22.87 -6.14
CA PHE A 42 -6.46 23.86 -7.00
C PHE A 42 -7.46 24.55 -7.94
N PHE A 43 -8.35 23.79 -8.58
CA PHE A 43 -9.38 24.37 -9.46
C PHE A 43 -10.45 25.17 -8.72
N LEU A 44 -10.83 24.76 -7.49
CA LEU A 44 -11.69 25.59 -6.64
C LEU A 44 -11.08 26.97 -6.40
N LEU A 45 -9.78 26.99 -6.06
CA LEU A 45 -9.05 28.23 -5.81
C LEU A 45 -9.02 29.10 -7.08
N LEU A 46 -8.75 28.50 -8.24
CA LEU A 46 -8.69 29.21 -9.52
C LEU A 46 -10.05 29.81 -9.92
N GLN A 47 -11.15 29.09 -9.64
CA GLN A 47 -12.50 29.54 -9.97
C GLN A 47 -13.14 30.44 -8.91
N SER A 48 -12.51 30.60 -7.73
CA SER A 48 -13.08 31.31 -6.58
C SER A 48 -14.52 30.86 -6.27
N ARG A 49 -14.74 29.55 -6.32
CA ARG A 49 -16.05 28.91 -6.16
C ARG A 49 -16.02 27.91 -5.02
N ASP A 50 -17.08 27.86 -4.23
CA ASP A 50 -17.21 26.89 -3.16
C ASP A 50 -18.06 25.69 -3.59
N TRP A 51 -17.49 24.49 -3.46
CA TRP A 51 -18.20 23.22 -3.66
C TRP A 51 -18.38 22.53 -2.31
N PRO A 52 -19.55 22.64 -1.67
CA PRO A 52 -19.76 22.15 -0.31
C PRO A 52 -19.61 20.63 -0.17
N TRP A 53 -19.82 19.88 -1.25
CA TRP A 53 -19.62 18.42 -1.27
C TRP A 53 -18.14 18.00 -1.31
N LEU A 54 -17.22 18.87 -1.75
CA LEU A 54 -15.81 18.51 -1.93
C LEU A 54 -15.13 18.24 -0.59
N GLN A 55 -15.49 19.00 0.45
CA GLN A 55 -14.99 18.77 1.79
C GLN A 55 -15.41 17.39 2.30
N GLY A 56 -16.70 17.02 2.13
CA GLY A 56 -17.21 15.71 2.50
C GLY A 56 -16.51 14.58 1.74
N LEU A 57 -16.33 14.73 0.42
CA LEU A 57 -15.60 13.76 -0.40
C LEU A 57 -14.15 13.58 0.07
N THR A 58 -13.44 14.67 0.34
CA THR A 58 -12.04 14.65 0.76
C THR A 58 -11.89 13.92 2.10
N TRP A 59 -12.69 14.29 3.10
CA TRP A 59 -12.63 13.66 4.43
C TRP A 59 -13.11 12.20 4.41
N GLY A 60 -14.18 11.90 3.67
CA GLY A 60 -14.69 10.54 3.54
C GLY A 60 -13.69 9.61 2.87
N TRP A 61 -13.05 10.05 1.79
CA TRP A 61 -12.03 9.26 1.10
C TRP A 61 -10.76 9.12 1.95
N LEU A 62 -10.31 10.19 2.61
CA LEU A 62 -9.20 10.12 3.56
C LEU A 62 -9.48 9.09 4.67
N ALA A 63 -10.70 9.07 5.22
CA ALA A 63 -11.08 8.09 6.25
C ALA A 63 -11.00 6.64 5.74
N LEU A 64 -11.41 6.38 4.49
CA LEU A 64 -11.27 5.04 3.88
C LEU A 64 -9.80 4.62 3.74
N ILE A 65 -8.91 5.55 3.35
CA ILE A 65 -7.48 5.28 3.25
C ILE A 65 -6.86 5.02 4.63
N VAL A 66 -7.26 5.80 5.64
CA VAL A 66 -6.81 5.58 7.02
C VAL A 66 -7.28 4.21 7.52
N LEU A 67 -8.52 3.83 7.27
CA LEU A 67 -9.04 2.51 7.63
C LEU A 67 -8.25 1.39 6.95
N GLN A 68 -7.98 1.53 5.64
CA GLN A 68 -7.13 0.59 4.90
C GLN A 68 -5.70 0.56 5.48
N GLY A 69 -5.13 1.71 5.86
CA GLY A 69 -3.81 1.81 6.48
C GLY A 69 -3.74 1.10 7.82
N ILE A 70 -4.75 1.29 8.69
CA ILE A 70 -4.87 0.59 9.98
C ILE A 70 -4.94 -0.92 9.75
N TYR A 71 -5.73 -1.36 8.77
CA TYR A 71 -5.82 -2.78 8.43
C TYR A 71 -4.44 -3.35 8.06
N VAL A 72 -3.70 -2.69 7.15
CA VAL A 72 -2.40 -3.16 6.68
C VAL A 72 -1.31 -3.07 7.75
N VAL A 73 -1.34 -2.09 8.65
CA VAL A 73 -0.25 -1.91 9.64
C VAL A 73 -0.51 -2.67 10.94
N VAL A 74 -1.77 -2.73 11.39
CA VAL A 74 -2.12 -3.20 12.73
C VAL A 74 -2.81 -4.56 12.71
N VAL A 75 -3.74 -4.77 11.78
CA VAL A 75 -4.62 -5.95 11.80
C VAL A 75 -4.04 -7.11 11.00
N ALA A 76 -3.36 -6.81 9.89
CA ALA A 76 -2.87 -7.83 9.00
C ALA A 76 -1.73 -8.64 9.64
N ASP A 77 -1.99 -9.94 9.82
CA ASP A 77 -1.00 -10.87 10.33
C ASP A 77 0.04 -11.21 9.23
N TYR A 78 1.28 -10.81 9.53
CA TYR A 78 2.47 -11.06 8.73
C TYR A 78 3.55 -11.81 9.53
N SER A 79 3.22 -12.41 10.67
CA SER A 79 4.16 -13.13 11.55
C SER A 79 5.02 -14.14 10.78
N ASN A 80 4.41 -14.91 9.87
CA ASN A 80 5.11 -15.91 9.05
C ASN A 80 5.80 -15.33 7.79
N ALA A 81 5.80 -14.00 7.59
CA ALA A 81 6.44 -13.40 6.41
C ALA A 81 7.97 -13.55 6.46
N ASP A 82 8.56 -13.54 7.66
CA ASP A 82 10.00 -13.61 7.87
C ASP A 82 10.49 -15.07 8.11
N ASP A 83 9.57 -15.99 8.42
CA ASP A 83 9.81 -17.46 8.49
C ASP A 83 9.95 -18.12 7.11
N THR A 84 9.55 -17.40 6.06
CA THR A 84 10.00 -17.74 4.71
C THR A 84 11.52 -17.62 4.71
N LYS A 85 12.22 -18.77 4.65
CA LYS A 85 13.69 -18.87 4.55
C LYS A 85 14.24 -17.65 3.80
N PRO A 86 15.22 -16.91 4.37
CA PRO A 86 15.78 -15.78 3.65
C PRO A 86 16.19 -16.28 2.28
N ILE A 87 15.70 -15.61 1.23
CA ILE A 87 16.06 -15.89 -0.17
C ILE A 87 17.60 -15.94 -0.32
N PHE A 88 18.29 -15.31 0.64
CA PHE A 88 19.73 -15.21 0.77
C PHE A 88 20.20 -15.67 2.17
N LYS A 89 20.28 -16.98 2.43
CA LYS A 89 21.46 -17.43 3.18
C LYS A 89 22.54 -17.58 2.13
N LYS A 90 23.48 -16.63 2.07
CA LYS A 90 24.75 -16.88 1.39
C LYS A 90 25.35 -18.06 2.15
N ASP A 91 25.45 -19.23 1.52
CA ASP A 91 26.29 -20.28 2.07
C ASP A 91 27.65 -19.59 2.25
N LYS A 92 28.05 -19.36 3.51
CA LYS A 92 29.44 -19.02 3.77
C LYS A 92 30.21 -20.19 3.17
N PRO A 93 31.21 -19.96 2.29
CA PRO A 93 32.09 -21.05 1.92
C PRO A 93 32.61 -21.63 3.23
N GLU A 94 32.35 -22.92 3.44
CA GLU A 94 32.99 -23.66 4.53
C GLU A 94 34.50 -23.54 4.28
N GLU A 95 35.22 -22.94 5.24
CA GLU A 95 36.68 -22.80 5.22
C GLU A 95 37.37 -24.16 5.32
#